data_AF-A0A964R870-F1
#
_entry.id   AF-A0A964R870-F1
#
_cell.length_a   1.000
_cell.length_b   1.000
_cell.length_c   1.000
_cell.angle_alpha   90.00
_cell.angle_beta   90.00
_cell.angle_gamma   90.00
#
_symmetry.space_group_name_H-M   'P 1'
#
loop_
_entity.id
_entity.type
_entity.pdbx_description
1 polymer ?
#
loop_
_entity_poly.entity_id
_entity_poly.type
_entity_poly.pdbx_seq_one_letter_code
_entity_poly.pdbx_strand_id
1 'polypeptide(L)'
;MLLQLRQEVLMEVRGPKRPPDHIQEQQYDSTMHVRNSRRQDVLRHSAQAKARWQSEGFSPVHRRVTGSAKVATSGGLSGDPADDGQQGTGSILATSSPHGSGIAWPPADGILRPMLTPSRFLLIAAGLLAVGGVMSRTWAASNPAAFHSPETALDRYVVQPDASFAWKVATTTNLGRCQVTVIDLTSQTWLTTNEVNRTLWKHWLTVARPKDLAHKTALLVIAGGANREGELPKPSAELTRIAEATRSVVVELKMIPNQALIFHRDGKERVEDDLIAYTWDQFLRTGDSRWPARLPMTKSVVRAMDAVSAFTATPAGGAQAVETYVVAGGSKRGWTTWTTAAVDKRVVALCPIVIDMLNIEPSFKHHFQAYGNYAPAVGNYVEQGIMNWQGTP
;
A
#
# COMPACT_ATOMS: atom_id res chain seq x y z
N MET A 1 -3.49 17.48 12.46
CA MET A 1 -2.44 16.91 11.57
C MET A 1 -1.06 16.74 12.22
N LEU A 2 -0.75 17.43 13.33
CA LEU A 2 0.26 17.00 14.33
C LEU A 2 -0.38 16.40 15.60
N LEU A 3 -1.66 16.04 15.47
CA LEU A 3 -2.41 15.22 16.41
C LEU A 3 -2.50 13.77 15.93
N GLN A 4 -1.79 13.40 14.86
CA GLN A 4 -1.93 12.09 14.22
C GLN A 4 -0.59 11.44 13.83
N LEU A 5 0.48 12.23 13.77
CA LEU A 5 1.85 11.73 13.95
C LEU A 5 2.28 11.74 15.44
N ARG A 6 1.35 12.07 16.36
CA ARG A 6 1.63 12.22 17.80
C ARG A 6 1.44 10.94 18.63
N GLN A 7 1.02 9.82 18.05
CA GLN A 7 0.92 8.58 18.83
C GLN A 7 1.94 7.52 18.45
N GLU A 8 2.37 7.39 17.18
CA GLU A 8 3.07 6.15 16.81
C GLU A 8 4.37 6.37 16.07
N VAL A 9 5.17 7.27 16.63
CA VAL A 9 6.56 6.85 16.79
C VAL A 9 7.15 7.21 18.18
N LEU A 10 6.55 8.06 19.00
CA LEU A 10 7.01 8.34 20.37
C LEU A 10 5.84 8.88 21.22
N MET A 11 5.38 8.12 22.22
CA MET A 11 4.73 8.72 23.40
C MET A 11 5.82 8.92 24.45
N GLU A 12 6.30 10.15 24.56
CA GLU A 12 7.09 10.61 25.71
C GLU A 12 6.17 10.70 26.94
N VAL A 13 6.63 10.05 28.01
CA VAL A 13 6.04 9.96 29.34
C VAL A 13 5.47 11.31 29.83
N ARG A 14 4.19 11.33 30.22
CA ARG A 14 3.71 12.30 31.22
C ARG A 14 3.27 11.58 32.48
N GLY A 15 4.13 11.65 33.50
CA GLY A 15 3.79 11.36 34.89
C GLY A 15 2.71 12.31 35.45
N PRO A 16 2.20 12.05 36.65
CA PRO A 16 0.84 12.40 37.04
C PRO A 16 0.72 13.86 37.51
N LYS A 17 -0.19 14.63 36.92
CA LYS A 17 -0.73 15.84 37.57
C LYS A 17 -2.23 16.01 37.28
N ARG A 18 -3.01 15.76 38.35
CA ARG A 18 -4.35 16.22 38.79
C ARG A 18 -5.48 16.48 37.76
N PRO A 19 -6.74 16.17 38.14
CA PRO A 19 -7.90 16.37 37.27
C PRO A 19 -8.23 17.85 37.08
N PRO A 20 -8.76 18.29 35.91
CA PRO A 20 -9.28 19.63 35.73
C PRO A 20 -10.73 19.73 36.21
N ASP A 21 -11.01 20.84 36.91
CA ASP A 21 -12.35 21.26 37.31
C ASP A 21 -13.27 21.49 36.10
N HIS A 22 -14.55 21.19 36.31
CA HIS A 22 -15.64 21.46 35.37
C HIS A 22 -15.75 22.96 35.02
N ILE A 23 -16.28 23.23 33.83
CA ILE A 23 -16.61 24.53 33.21
C ILE A 23 -15.54 25.04 32.22
N GLN A 24 -15.59 24.54 30.99
CA GLN A 24 -15.43 25.32 29.75
C GLN A 24 -15.70 24.45 28.52
N GLU A 25 -16.94 24.01 28.37
CA GLU A 25 -17.41 23.28 27.19
C GLU A 25 -18.57 24.07 26.57
N GLN A 26 -18.27 25.21 25.93
CA GLN A 26 -19.25 25.89 25.05
C GLN A 26 -18.69 26.98 24.11
N GLN A 27 -17.38 27.07 23.87
CA GLN A 27 -16.80 28.11 22.99
C GLN A 27 -15.90 27.60 21.85
N TYR A 28 -15.91 26.30 21.53
CA TYR A 28 -14.95 25.71 20.58
C TYR A 28 -15.42 25.67 19.11
N ASP A 29 -16.56 26.27 18.74
CA ASP A 29 -17.20 26.04 17.43
C ASP A 29 -17.18 27.23 16.46
N SER A 30 -16.12 28.07 16.44
CA SER A 30 -16.10 29.22 15.51
C SER A 30 -14.75 29.58 14.89
N THR A 31 -13.67 28.81 15.14
CA THR A 31 -12.34 29.10 14.57
C THR A 31 -11.81 28.01 13.63
N MET A 32 -12.67 27.08 13.21
CA MET A 32 -12.31 26.00 12.28
C MET A 32 -12.41 26.39 10.78
N HIS A 33 -12.58 27.68 10.48
CA HIS A 33 -12.38 28.24 9.14
C HIS A 33 -11.11 29.10 9.17
N VAL A 34 -10.24 28.90 8.17
CA VAL A 34 -8.90 29.53 8.00
C VAL A 34 -7.71 28.77 8.63
N ARG A 35 -7.57 27.45 8.42
CA ARG A 35 -6.26 26.74 8.57
C ARG A 35 -6.12 25.50 7.66
N ASN A 36 -5.74 25.69 6.38
CA ASN A 36 -4.96 24.78 5.52
C ASN A 36 -5.15 25.17 4.05
N SER A 37 -4.31 26.03 3.47
CA SER A 37 -4.41 26.34 2.03
C SER A 37 -3.82 25.21 1.16
N ARG A 38 -2.54 24.83 1.34
CA ARG A 38 -1.90 23.84 0.44
C ARG A 38 -2.38 22.38 0.56
N ARG A 39 -2.83 21.95 1.74
CA ARG A 39 -3.44 20.61 1.92
C ARG A 39 -4.84 20.55 1.34
N GLN A 40 -5.57 21.67 1.38
CA GLN A 40 -6.85 21.75 0.68
C GLN A 40 -6.66 21.79 -0.82
N ASP A 41 -5.59 22.35 -1.37
CA ASP A 41 -5.40 22.38 -2.82
C ASP A 41 -5.23 20.98 -3.42
N VAL A 42 -4.44 20.10 -2.80
CA VAL A 42 -4.30 18.69 -3.26
C VAL A 42 -5.59 17.90 -3.04
N LEU A 43 -6.23 18.05 -1.87
CA LEU A 43 -7.50 17.37 -1.56
C LEU A 43 -8.68 17.88 -2.39
N ARG A 44 -8.72 19.17 -2.74
CA ARG A 44 -9.73 19.80 -3.62
C ARG A 44 -9.60 19.30 -5.04
N HIS A 45 -8.38 19.16 -5.58
CA HIS A 45 -8.18 18.58 -6.91
C HIS A 45 -8.67 17.12 -6.96
N SER A 46 -8.37 16.31 -5.93
CA SER A 46 -8.86 14.93 -5.82
C SER A 46 -10.39 14.85 -5.64
N ALA A 47 -10.98 15.76 -4.85
CA ALA A 47 -12.42 15.81 -4.63
C ALA A 47 -13.19 16.30 -5.88
N GLN A 48 -12.64 17.27 -6.62
CA GLN A 48 -13.21 17.74 -7.89
C GLN A 48 -13.14 16.66 -8.99
N ALA A 49 -12.07 15.86 -9.02
CA ALA A 49 -11.99 14.70 -9.90
C ALA A 49 -13.05 13.64 -9.56
N LYS A 50 -13.30 13.38 -8.27
CA LYS A 50 -14.36 12.47 -7.80
C LYS A 50 -15.77 12.98 -8.12
N ALA A 51 -16.02 14.28 -7.97
CA ALA A 51 -17.32 14.89 -8.29
C ALA A 51 -17.62 14.87 -9.80
N ARG A 52 -16.61 15.12 -10.64
CA ARG A 52 -16.73 15.00 -12.11
C ARG A 52 -17.07 13.58 -12.56
N TRP A 53 -16.45 12.58 -11.93
CA TRP A 53 -16.74 11.16 -12.18
C TRP A 53 -18.19 10.77 -11.83
N GLN A 54 -18.77 11.38 -10.80
CA GLN A 54 -20.18 11.15 -10.43
C GLN A 54 -21.17 11.93 -11.31
N SER A 55 -20.77 13.08 -11.89
CA SER A 55 -21.62 13.86 -12.79
C SER A 55 -21.68 13.31 -14.23
N GLU A 56 -20.75 12.44 -14.63
CA GLU A 56 -20.71 11.81 -15.96
C GLU A 56 -21.60 10.55 -16.11
N GLY A 57 -22.53 10.32 -15.19
CA GLY A 57 -23.76 9.56 -15.49
C GLY A 57 -23.74 8.04 -15.33
N PHE A 58 -22.94 7.48 -14.42
CA PHE A 58 -23.12 6.08 -13.99
C PHE A 58 -23.94 5.98 -12.70
N SER A 59 -25.25 5.75 -12.81
CA SER A 59 -26.09 5.32 -11.69
C SER A 59 -25.92 3.82 -11.41
N PRO A 60 -25.78 3.38 -10.15
CA PRO A 60 -25.84 1.96 -9.82
C PRO A 60 -27.29 1.46 -9.98
N VAL A 61 -27.50 0.48 -10.87
CA VAL A 61 -28.76 -0.25 -10.95
C VAL A 61 -28.86 -1.18 -9.74
N HIS A 62 -29.66 -0.82 -8.74
CA HIS A 62 -30.09 -1.76 -7.71
C HIS A 62 -31.14 -2.70 -8.30
N ARG A 63 -30.73 -3.92 -8.68
CA ARG A 63 -31.68 -5.00 -8.99
C ARG A 63 -32.03 -5.74 -7.70
N ARG A 64 -33.23 -5.47 -7.17
CA ARG A 64 -33.86 -6.29 -6.12
C ARG A 64 -34.18 -7.66 -6.74
N VAL A 65 -33.55 -8.72 -6.26
CA VAL A 65 -33.94 -10.09 -6.61
C VAL A 65 -34.98 -10.54 -5.59
N THR A 66 -36.26 -10.48 -5.96
CA THR A 66 -37.34 -11.21 -5.30
C THR A 66 -37.56 -12.50 -6.10
N GLY A 67 -37.07 -13.63 -5.60
CA GLY A 67 -37.28 -14.95 -6.20
C GLY A 67 -38.31 -15.74 -5.41
N SER A 68 -39.55 -15.75 -5.89
CA SER A 68 -40.61 -16.68 -5.48
C SER A 68 -40.40 -18.04 -6.13
N ALA A 69 -40.50 -19.12 -5.34
CA ALA A 69 -40.42 -20.50 -5.79
C ALA A 69 -41.56 -20.85 -6.77
N LYS A 70 -41.22 -21.50 -7.90
CA LYS A 70 -42.13 -22.34 -8.65
C LYS A 70 -41.41 -23.60 -9.13
N VAL A 71 -41.93 -24.73 -8.66
CA VAL A 71 -41.73 -26.08 -9.17
C VAL A 71 -42.44 -26.21 -10.51
N ALA A 72 -41.80 -26.85 -11.51
CA ALA A 72 -42.47 -27.59 -12.57
C ALA A 72 -41.51 -28.59 -13.24
N THR A 73 -42.08 -29.74 -13.54
CA THR A 73 -41.53 -31.05 -13.91
C THR A 73 -41.44 -31.29 -15.42
N SER A 74 -40.67 -32.33 -15.77
CA SER A 74 -40.90 -33.36 -16.83
C SER A 74 -40.27 -33.23 -18.24
N GLY A 75 -39.77 -34.40 -18.69
CA GLY A 75 -39.49 -34.82 -20.08
C GLY A 75 -38.02 -34.72 -20.49
N GLY A 76 -37.23 -35.77 -20.81
CA GLY A 76 -37.51 -37.18 -21.10
C GLY A 76 -36.94 -37.56 -22.49
N LEU A 77 -36.09 -38.61 -22.53
CA LEU A 77 -35.63 -39.43 -23.68
C LEU A 77 -34.47 -38.82 -24.54
N SER A 78 -33.42 -39.52 -24.99
CA SER A 78 -33.09 -40.96 -25.13
C SER A 78 -31.63 -41.13 -25.61
N GLY A 79 -30.94 -42.25 -25.27
CA GLY A 79 -29.87 -42.84 -26.12
C GLY A 79 -28.58 -43.30 -25.42
N ASP A 80 -28.58 -44.56 -24.96
CA ASP A 80 -27.48 -45.43 -24.46
C ASP A 80 -26.63 -46.04 -25.61
N PRO A 81 -25.62 -46.94 -25.39
CA PRO A 81 -24.60 -47.10 -24.33
C PRO A 81 -23.21 -47.58 -24.89
N ALA A 82 -22.33 -48.11 -24.00
CA ALA A 82 -21.15 -49.01 -24.18
C ALA A 82 -19.79 -48.37 -23.81
N ASP A 83 -18.84 -48.99 -23.10
CA ASP A 83 -18.72 -50.26 -22.34
C ASP A 83 -17.38 -50.21 -21.56
N ASP A 84 -17.17 -51.18 -20.65
CA ASP A 84 -15.96 -51.61 -19.92
C ASP A 84 -15.45 -50.72 -18.76
N GLY A 85 -15.22 -51.20 -17.54
CA GLY A 85 -15.04 -52.56 -17.00
C GLY A 85 -13.94 -52.49 -15.91
N GLN A 86 -14.30 -52.25 -14.64
CA GLN A 86 -14.38 -53.20 -13.51
C GLN A 86 -13.05 -53.64 -12.80
N GLN A 87 -13.22 -53.88 -11.48
CA GLN A 87 -12.34 -54.49 -10.45
C GLN A 87 -11.49 -53.49 -9.63
N GLY A 88 -11.59 -53.32 -8.30
CA GLY A 88 -11.92 -54.22 -7.16
C GLY A 88 -10.68 -54.23 -6.22
N THR A 89 -10.67 -54.16 -4.88
CA THR A 89 -11.58 -54.62 -3.80
C THR A 89 -11.13 -54.14 -2.38
N GLY A 90 -12.08 -54.05 -1.41
CA GLY A 90 -11.97 -54.25 0.07
C GLY A 90 -11.63 -53.01 0.94
N SER A 91 -12.42 -52.41 1.86
CA SER A 91 -13.42 -52.83 2.89
C SER A 91 -12.76 -53.52 4.11
N ILE A 92 -12.91 -53.09 5.39
CA ILE A 92 -14.11 -53.16 6.26
C ILE A 92 -13.89 -52.49 7.67
N LEU A 93 -14.90 -51.72 8.14
CA LEU A 93 -15.53 -51.48 9.49
C LEU A 93 -14.69 -51.24 10.78
N ALA A 94 -15.17 -50.63 11.88
CA ALA A 94 -16.24 -49.68 12.27
C ALA A 94 -16.26 -49.60 13.83
N THR A 95 -16.95 -48.59 14.39
CA THR A 95 -17.48 -48.36 15.77
C THR A 95 -16.98 -47.04 16.39
N SER A 96 -17.70 -46.25 17.20
CA SER A 96 -19.09 -45.79 17.30
C SER A 96 -19.14 -44.68 18.39
N SER A 97 -19.68 -43.49 18.05
CA SER A 97 -20.23 -42.30 18.78
C SER A 97 -20.56 -42.32 20.31
N PRO A 98 -21.05 -41.22 20.98
CA PRO A 98 -21.22 -39.77 20.63
C PRO A 98 -20.86 -38.72 21.74
N HIS A 99 -20.72 -37.43 21.37
CA HIS A 99 -21.41 -36.23 21.94
C HIS A 99 -20.58 -34.94 21.80
N GLY A 100 -21.15 -33.93 21.14
CA GLY A 100 -20.61 -32.57 21.06
C GLY A 100 -21.05 -31.89 19.77
N SER A 101 -22.18 -31.17 19.82
CA SER A 101 -22.81 -30.48 18.68
C SER A 101 -21.88 -29.46 18.01
N GLY A 102 -21.28 -29.84 16.89
CA GLY A 102 -20.59 -28.97 15.94
C GLY A 102 -21.35 -28.91 14.63
N ILE A 103 -21.78 -27.72 14.23
CA ILE A 103 -22.28 -27.46 12.88
C ILE A 103 -21.04 -27.52 11.95
N ALA A 104 -20.89 -28.63 11.24
CA ALA A 104 -19.86 -28.79 10.23
C ALA A 104 -20.31 -28.15 8.91
N TRP A 105 -19.49 -27.25 8.36
CA TRP A 105 -19.63 -26.74 6.99
C TRP A 105 -18.88 -27.68 6.03
N PRO A 106 -19.38 -27.88 4.80
CA PRO A 106 -18.79 -28.82 3.85
C PRO A 106 -17.38 -28.39 3.39
N PRO A 107 -16.53 -29.33 2.93
CA PRO A 107 -15.20 -29.02 2.44
C PRO A 107 -15.30 -28.16 1.18
N ALA A 108 -14.53 -27.08 1.15
CA ALA A 108 -14.46 -26.14 0.03
C ALA A 108 -13.63 -26.71 -1.12
N ASP A 109 -14.13 -27.77 -1.75
CA ASP A 109 -13.61 -28.27 -3.01
C ASP A 109 -14.45 -27.72 -4.17
N GLY A 110 -13.86 -26.78 -4.91
CA GLY A 110 -14.35 -26.36 -6.22
C GLY A 110 -14.85 -24.92 -6.28
N ILE A 111 -14.23 -24.14 -7.17
CA ILE A 111 -14.57 -22.78 -7.60
C ILE A 111 -13.98 -21.64 -6.76
N LEU A 112 -12.65 -21.60 -6.64
CA LEU A 112 -11.90 -20.34 -6.54
C LEU A 112 -10.60 -20.44 -7.36
N ARG A 113 -10.73 -20.31 -8.69
CA ARG A 113 -9.61 -19.79 -9.49
C ARG A 113 -9.54 -18.29 -9.25
N PRO A 114 -8.43 -17.70 -8.77
CA PRO A 114 -8.36 -16.26 -8.61
C PRO A 114 -8.27 -15.61 -10.00
N MET A 115 -9.32 -14.89 -10.38
CA MET A 115 -9.23 -13.81 -11.37
C MET A 115 -8.44 -12.65 -10.74
N LEU A 116 -7.12 -12.81 -10.66
CA LEU A 116 -6.18 -11.75 -10.29
C LEU A 116 -4.97 -11.84 -11.21
N THR A 117 -5.14 -11.49 -12.47
CA THR A 117 -4.02 -11.12 -13.33
C THR A 117 -3.74 -9.62 -13.21
N PRO A 118 -2.47 -9.20 -13.15
CA PRO A 118 -2.04 -7.80 -12.89
C PRO A 118 -2.41 -6.77 -13.98
N SER A 119 -3.10 -7.21 -15.04
CA SER A 119 -3.24 -6.49 -16.32
C SER A 119 -4.29 -5.37 -16.35
N ARG A 120 -5.09 -5.17 -15.29
CA ARG A 120 -6.18 -4.17 -15.28
C ARG A 120 -5.98 -2.97 -14.34
N PHE A 121 -4.99 -3.01 -13.44
CA PHE A 121 -4.79 -1.94 -12.45
C PHE A 121 -3.91 -0.79 -12.94
N LEU A 122 -2.99 -1.04 -13.88
CA LEU A 122 -2.07 -0.03 -14.41
C LEU A 122 -2.74 0.98 -15.35
N LEU A 123 -3.88 0.64 -15.96
CA LEU A 123 -4.61 1.53 -16.88
C LEU A 123 -5.41 2.63 -16.17
N ILE A 124 -5.79 2.44 -14.90
CA ILE A 124 -6.59 3.41 -14.14
C ILE A 124 -5.74 4.63 -13.71
N ALA A 125 -4.44 4.46 -13.51
CA ALA A 125 -3.54 5.57 -13.16
C ALA A 125 -3.23 6.51 -14.34
N ALA A 126 -3.33 6.04 -15.59
CA ALA A 126 -2.98 6.81 -16.78
C ALA A 126 -4.05 7.85 -17.19
N GLY A 127 -5.32 7.63 -16.83
CA GLY A 127 -6.43 8.50 -17.23
C GLY A 127 -6.44 9.90 -16.59
N LEU A 128 -5.71 10.11 -15.50
CA LEU A 128 -5.70 11.39 -14.77
C LEU A 128 -4.67 12.42 -15.29
N LEU A 129 -3.77 12.04 -16.21
CA LEU A 129 -2.73 12.92 -16.73
C LEU A 129 -3.13 13.68 -18.01
N ALA A 130 -4.29 13.42 -18.61
CA ALA A 130 -4.66 13.95 -19.93
C ALA A 130 -5.53 15.24 -19.92
N VAL A 131 -5.94 15.78 -18.76
CA VAL A 131 -6.90 16.93 -18.70
C VAL A 131 -6.35 18.17 -17.97
N GLY A 132 -5.06 18.20 -17.62
CA GLY A 132 -4.45 19.29 -16.84
C GLY A 132 -3.96 20.51 -17.65
N GLY A 133 -4.41 20.70 -18.89
CA GLY A 133 -3.98 21.80 -19.76
C GLY A 133 -4.88 23.03 -19.62
N VAL A 134 -4.26 24.16 -19.27
CA VAL A 134 -4.79 25.54 -19.26
C VAL A 134 -5.49 25.97 -17.96
N MET A 135 -4.75 26.67 -17.09
CA MET A 135 -5.16 27.92 -16.43
C MET A 135 -3.92 28.57 -15.78
N SER A 136 -3.22 29.41 -16.55
CA SER A 136 -2.25 30.36 -15.99
C SER A 136 -3.02 31.60 -15.52
N ARG A 137 -3.21 31.77 -14.21
CA ARG A 137 -3.54 33.09 -13.63
C ARG A 137 -2.77 33.31 -12.34
N THR A 138 -1.97 34.36 -12.38
CA THR A 138 -1.15 34.97 -11.34
C THR A 138 -1.88 35.07 -10.00
N TRP A 139 -1.36 34.40 -8.98
CA TRP A 139 -1.62 34.74 -7.58
C TRP A 139 -0.33 35.29 -6.98
N ALA A 140 -0.40 36.55 -6.56
CA ALA A 140 0.66 37.19 -5.80
C ALA A 140 0.95 36.35 -4.55
N ALA A 141 2.22 36.00 -4.36
CA ALA A 141 2.69 35.20 -3.24
C ALA A 141 2.58 36.01 -1.94
N SER A 142 1.44 35.93 -1.25
CA SER A 142 1.42 36.17 0.18
C SER A 142 2.25 35.07 0.84
N ASN A 143 3.45 35.42 1.29
CA ASN A 143 4.39 34.50 1.92
C ASN A 143 3.71 33.88 3.17
N PRO A 144 3.22 32.63 3.14
CA PRO A 144 2.64 32.05 4.32
C PRO A 144 3.80 31.74 5.25
N ALA A 145 3.80 32.33 6.46
CA ALA A 145 4.71 31.96 7.53
C ALA A 145 4.88 30.44 7.54
N ALA A 146 6.13 29.97 7.45
CA ALA A 146 6.45 28.56 7.32
C ALA A 146 5.89 27.81 8.53
N PHE A 147 4.78 27.09 8.34
CA PHE A 147 4.25 26.15 9.31
C PHE A 147 5.31 25.08 9.58
N HIS A 148 6.05 25.22 10.69
CA HIS A 148 6.90 24.15 11.19
C HIS A 148 6.00 23.11 11.85
N SER A 149 5.77 22.01 11.13
CA SER A 149 5.26 20.81 11.78
C SER A 149 6.39 20.25 12.65
N PRO A 150 6.19 19.96 13.96
CA PRO A 150 7.13 19.23 14.77
C PRO A 150 7.71 18.03 14.04
N GLU A 151 9.03 17.89 14.15
CA GLU A 151 9.78 16.79 13.58
C GLU A 151 9.30 15.46 14.18
N THR A 152 8.91 14.55 13.30
CA THR A 152 8.42 13.23 13.67
C THR A 152 9.56 12.23 13.61
N ALA A 153 9.39 11.05 14.20
CA ALA A 153 10.46 10.06 14.06
C ALA A 153 10.53 9.46 12.65
N LEU A 154 9.46 9.57 11.84
CA LEU A 154 9.54 9.26 10.42
C LEU A 154 10.51 10.22 9.73
N ASP A 155 10.43 11.53 10.03
CA ASP A 155 11.38 12.52 9.52
C ASP A 155 12.81 12.15 9.94
N ARG A 156 13.04 11.93 11.25
CA ARG A 156 14.35 11.53 11.77
C ARG A 156 14.89 10.25 11.12
N TYR A 157 14.05 9.23 10.99
CA TYR A 157 14.48 7.93 10.45
C TYR A 157 14.87 8.00 8.97
N VAL A 158 14.09 8.74 8.17
CA VAL A 158 14.32 8.85 6.72
C VAL A 158 15.57 9.68 6.41
N VAL A 159 15.80 10.78 7.12
CA VAL A 159 16.97 11.66 6.88
C VAL A 159 18.28 11.05 7.35
N GLN A 160 18.24 10.12 8.31
CA GLN A 160 19.45 9.44 8.80
C GLN A 160 20.22 8.80 7.63
N PRO A 161 21.51 9.13 7.44
CA PRO A 161 22.37 8.45 6.50
C PRO A 161 22.45 6.95 6.81
N ASP A 162 22.63 6.14 5.76
CA ASP A 162 22.86 4.71 5.91
C ASP A 162 24.00 4.30 4.98
N ALA A 163 25.07 3.77 5.57
CA ALA A 163 26.27 3.37 4.83
C ALA A 163 26.02 2.17 3.90
N SER A 164 24.93 1.42 4.09
CA SER A 164 24.57 0.31 3.21
C SER A 164 23.84 0.76 1.94
N PHE A 165 23.44 2.03 1.82
CA PHE A 165 22.76 2.51 0.62
C PHE A 165 23.69 2.38 -0.59
N ALA A 166 23.27 1.55 -1.54
CA ALA A 166 24.03 1.28 -2.75
C ALA A 166 23.06 0.81 -3.85
N TRP A 167 23.41 1.09 -5.11
CA TRP A 167 22.66 0.59 -6.24
C TRP A 167 23.58 0.24 -7.40
N LYS A 168 23.19 -0.76 -8.19
CA LYS A 168 23.90 -1.16 -9.40
C LYS A 168 22.92 -1.58 -10.50
N VAL A 169 23.24 -1.25 -11.73
CA VAL A 169 22.49 -1.76 -12.89
C VAL A 169 22.73 -3.26 -13.00
N ALA A 170 21.64 -4.04 -12.99
CA ALA A 170 21.68 -5.48 -13.17
C ALA A 170 21.53 -5.86 -14.64
N THR A 171 20.57 -5.24 -15.34
CA THR A 171 20.38 -5.44 -16.78
C THR A 171 19.69 -4.24 -17.41
N THR A 172 19.93 -4.02 -18.70
CA THR A 172 19.20 -3.08 -19.53
C THR A 172 18.73 -3.80 -20.78
N THR A 173 17.45 -3.64 -21.10
CA THR A 173 16.82 -4.24 -22.27
C THR A 173 15.98 -3.20 -22.99
N ASN A 174 15.77 -3.35 -24.29
CA ASN A 174 14.82 -2.53 -25.03
C ASN A 174 13.51 -3.32 -25.19
N LEU A 175 12.40 -2.71 -24.80
CA LEU A 175 11.06 -3.27 -24.94
C LEU A 175 10.16 -2.22 -25.59
N GLY A 176 9.77 -2.46 -26.83
CA GLY A 176 9.04 -1.47 -27.63
C GLY A 176 9.88 -0.20 -27.84
N ARG A 177 9.32 0.97 -27.54
CA ARG A 177 10.02 2.26 -27.60
C ARG A 177 10.61 2.69 -26.26
N CYS A 178 10.65 1.78 -25.29
CA CYS A 178 11.26 2.00 -23.98
C CYS A 178 12.59 1.27 -23.85
N GLN A 179 13.57 1.97 -23.28
CA GLN A 179 14.67 1.32 -22.60
C GLN A 179 14.20 0.97 -21.19
N VAL A 180 14.37 -0.29 -20.79
CA VAL A 180 14.01 -0.78 -19.46
C VAL A 180 15.26 -1.26 -18.75
N THR A 181 15.58 -0.62 -17.64
CA THR A 181 16.73 -0.95 -16.80
C THR A 181 16.26 -1.50 -15.47
N VAL A 182 16.80 -2.66 -15.09
CA VAL A 182 16.61 -3.24 -13.75
C VAL A 182 17.83 -2.93 -12.90
N ILE A 183 17.59 -2.38 -11.73
CA ILE A 183 18.59 -1.94 -10.76
C ILE A 183 18.43 -2.78 -9.48
N ASP A 184 19.54 -3.35 -9.00
CA ASP A 184 19.67 -3.92 -7.66
C ASP A 184 19.91 -2.76 -6.69
N LEU A 185 18.95 -2.50 -5.80
CA LEU A 185 18.98 -1.42 -4.84
C LEU A 185 19.06 -1.97 -3.43
N THR A 186 20.12 -1.63 -2.70
CA THR A 186 20.15 -1.72 -1.24
C THR A 186 19.76 -0.35 -0.68
N SER A 187 18.64 -0.29 0.04
CA SER A 187 18.07 0.97 0.50
C SER A 187 18.57 1.39 1.89
N GLN A 188 18.68 0.43 2.81
CA GLN A 188 19.14 0.65 4.18
C GLN A 188 19.45 -0.66 4.90
N THR A 189 19.95 -0.54 6.13
CA THR A 189 19.94 -1.56 7.17
C THR A 189 18.84 -1.22 8.19
N TRP A 190 18.09 -2.22 8.64
CA TRP A 190 17.02 -2.05 9.61
C TRP A 190 17.06 -3.14 10.69
N LEU A 191 16.92 -2.70 11.95
CA LEU A 191 17.07 -3.51 13.16
C LEU A 191 18.43 -4.23 13.24
N THR A 192 18.63 -4.97 14.32
CA THR A 192 19.84 -5.76 14.58
C THR A 192 19.63 -7.24 14.25
N THR A 193 20.73 -7.98 14.11
CA THR A 193 20.72 -9.43 13.87
C THR A 193 20.19 -10.24 15.07
N ASN A 194 20.02 -9.61 16.23
CA ASN A 194 19.35 -10.21 17.40
C ASN A 194 17.83 -10.04 17.33
N GLU A 195 17.34 -9.03 16.62
CA GLU A 195 15.92 -8.71 16.49
C GLU A 195 15.30 -9.37 15.26
N VAL A 196 16.03 -9.42 14.13
CA VAL A 196 15.50 -9.94 12.86
C VAL A 196 16.55 -10.76 12.10
N ASN A 197 16.10 -11.79 11.38
CA ASN A 197 16.96 -12.70 10.63
C ASN A 197 17.71 -12.04 9.45
N ARG A 198 17.17 -10.95 8.88
CA ARG A 198 17.78 -10.17 7.80
C ARG A 198 17.59 -8.69 8.05
N THR A 199 18.71 -7.98 8.22
CA THR A 199 18.72 -6.54 8.47
C THR A 199 18.84 -5.72 7.19
N LEU A 200 19.46 -6.26 6.14
CA LEU A 200 19.70 -5.54 4.89
C LEU A 200 18.45 -5.51 4.00
N TRP A 201 17.98 -4.32 3.64
CA TRP A 201 16.81 -4.12 2.79
C TRP A 201 17.24 -3.97 1.33
N LYS A 202 17.06 -5.03 0.55
CA LYS A 202 17.33 -5.08 -0.90
C LYS A 202 16.06 -5.10 -1.73
N HIS A 203 16.08 -4.42 -2.87
CA HIS A 203 14.93 -4.22 -3.74
C HIS A 203 15.32 -4.39 -5.20
N TRP A 204 14.35 -4.81 -6.00
CA TRP A 204 14.42 -4.61 -7.42
C TRP A 204 13.71 -3.32 -7.82
N LEU A 205 14.41 -2.52 -8.61
CA LEU A 205 13.95 -1.25 -9.13
C LEU A 205 13.97 -1.30 -10.67
N THR A 206 12.80 -1.33 -11.28
CA THR A 206 12.65 -1.38 -12.75
C THR A 206 12.32 0.02 -13.27
N VAL A 207 13.16 0.57 -14.14
CA VAL A 207 13.03 1.91 -14.71
C VAL A 207 12.76 1.80 -16.20
N ALA A 208 11.56 2.16 -16.66
CA ALA A 208 11.27 2.34 -18.08
C ALA A 208 11.40 3.82 -18.47
N ARG A 209 12.24 4.05 -19.47
CA ARG A 209 12.43 5.35 -20.10
C ARG A 209 11.96 5.27 -21.55
N PRO A 210 10.96 6.05 -21.97
CA PRO A 210 10.56 6.12 -23.37
C PRO A 210 11.63 6.86 -24.19
N LYS A 211 11.70 6.58 -25.50
CA LYS A 211 12.59 7.29 -26.41
C LYS A 211 12.30 8.81 -26.43
N ASP A 212 11.02 9.18 -26.46
CA ASP A 212 10.56 10.56 -26.62
C ASP A 212 10.18 11.20 -25.26
N LEU A 213 11.15 11.30 -24.35
CA LEU A 213 10.94 11.86 -23.01
C LEU A 213 10.55 13.34 -23.08
N ALA A 214 9.43 13.71 -22.45
CA ALA A 214 8.90 15.08 -22.42
C ALA A 214 8.96 15.73 -21.03
N HIS A 215 9.08 14.92 -19.97
CA HIS A 215 8.94 15.38 -18.58
C HIS A 215 10.11 14.94 -17.71
N LYS A 216 10.46 15.79 -16.74
CA LYS A 216 11.36 15.45 -15.62
C LYS A 216 10.63 14.89 -14.40
N THR A 217 9.32 14.72 -14.51
CA THR A 217 8.48 14.07 -13.50
C THR A 217 8.33 12.59 -13.86
N ALA A 218 8.58 11.68 -12.92
CA ALA A 218 8.37 10.24 -13.13
C ALA A 218 7.14 9.73 -12.37
N LEU A 219 6.53 8.65 -12.84
CA LEU A 219 5.62 7.84 -12.03
C LEU A 219 6.42 6.78 -11.29
N LEU A 220 6.34 6.72 -9.97
CA LEU A 220 6.91 5.65 -9.15
C LEU A 220 5.78 4.81 -8.55
N VAL A 221 5.69 3.56 -8.97
CA VAL A 221 4.76 2.56 -8.44
C VAL A 221 5.46 1.73 -7.38
N ILE A 222 4.98 1.84 -6.14
CA ILE A 222 5.41 1.02 -5.01
C ILE A 222 4.69 -0.33 -5.09
N ALA A 223 5.45 -1.37 -5.40
CA ALA A 223 4.97 -2.73 -5.63
C ALA A 223 5.38 -3.69 -4.51
N GLY A 224 4.70 -4.83 -4.48
CA GLY A 224 4.99 -5.92 -3.56
C GLY A 224 6.09 -6.85 -4.06
N GLY A 225 6.03 -8.09 -3.57
CA GLY A 225 7.06 -9.10 -3.78
C GLY A 225 7.81 -9.40 -2.48
N ALA A 226 8.66 -10.41 -2.54
CA ALA A 226 9.46 -10.87 -1.42
C ALA A 226 10.94 -10.84 -1.80
N ASN A 227 11.78 -10.49 -0.84
CA ASN A 227 13.23 -10.58 -0.93
C ASN A 227 13.64 -12.04 -0.66
N ARG A 228 13.48 -12.85 -1.70
CA ARG A 228 13.92 -14.25 -1.80
C ARG A 228 14.91 -14.35 -2.95
N GLU A 229 15.84 -15.31 -2.87
CA GLU A 229 16.69 -15.63 -4.01
C GLU A 229 15.81 -16.01 -5.21
N GLY A 230 16.13 -15.48 -6.39
CA GLY A 230 15.29 -15.67 -7.56
C GLY A 230 15.73 -14.85 -8.77
N GLU A 231 15.03 -15.09 -9.87
CA GLU A 231 15.28 -14.43 -11.16
C GLU A 231 15.09 -12.91 -11.07
N LEU A 232 15.77 -12.21 -11.97
CA LEU A 232 15.53 -10.79 -12.22
C LEU A 232 14.05 -10.57 -12.53
N PRO A 233 13.44 -9.46 -12.05
CA PRO A 233 12.07 -9.14 -12.40
C PRO A 233 11.94 -8.99 -13.92
N LYS A 234 10.92 -9.63 -14.47
CA LYS A 234 10.54 -9.47 -15.87
C LYS A 234 9.74 -8.17 -15.99
N PRO A 235 10.17 -7.19 -16.79
CA PRO A 235 9.41 -5.97 -16.99
C PRO A 235 8.00 -6.26 -17.53
N SER A 236 7.00 -5.57 -17.01
CA SER A 236 5.63 -5.69 -17.51
C SER A 236 5.41 -4.80 -18.73
N ALA A 237 4.60 -5.27 -19.68
CA ALA A 237 4.21 -4.48 -20.85
C ALA A 237 3.36 -3.25 -20.46
N GLU A 238 2.73 -3.28 -19.29
CA GLU A 238 2.01 -2.16 -18.71
C GLU A 238 2.96 -1.01 -18.36
N LEU A 239 4.12 -1.30 -17.78
CA LEU A 239 5.09 -0.28 -17.35
C LEU A 239 5.63 0.51 -18.56
N THR A 240 5.95 -0.17 -19.66
CA THR A 240 6.36 0.49 -20.91
C THR A 240 5.21 1.24 -21.59
N ARG A 241 3.99 0.67 -21.60
CA ARG A 241 2.80 1.35 -22.15
C ARG A 241 2.52 2.67 -21.44
N ILE A 242 2.60 2.72 -20.12
CA ILE A 242 2.42 3.98 -19.39
C ILE A 242 3.53 4.96 -19.75
N ALA A 243 4.79 4.51 -19.74
CA ALA A 243 5.93 5.37 -20.04
C ALA A 243 5.84 6.01 -21.43
N GLU A 244 5.41 5.23 -22.45
CA GLU A 244 5.17 5.74 -23.79
C GLU A 244 4.00 6.72 -23.83
N ALA A 245 2.87 6.39 -23.20
CA ALA A 245 1.67 7.22 -23.19
C ALA A 245 1.87 8.56 -22.48
N THR A 246 2.58 8.56 -21.36
CA THR A 246 2.86 9.78 -20.57
C THR A 246 4.12 10.49 -21.03
N ARG A 247 4.91 9.88 -21.92
CA ARG A 247 6.23 10.39 -22.34
C ARG A 247 7.11 10.75 -21.14
N SER A 248 7.04 9.95 -20.09
CA SER A 248 7.75 10.16 -18.83
C SER A 248 8.44 8.87 -18.39
N VAL A 249 9.40 8.98 -17.50
CA VAL A 249 9.97 7.80 -16.83
C VAL A 249 8.89 7.15 -15.95
N VAL A 250 8.81 5.82 -16.00
CA VAL A 250 7.96 5.02 -15.11
C VAL A 250 8.85 4.03 -14.36
N VAL A 251 8.63 3.95 -13.05
CA VAL A 251 9.46 3.19 -12.13
C VAL A 251 8.57 2.22 -11.37
N GLU A 252 8.97 0.97 -11.27
CA GLU A 252 8.41 -0.01 -10.33
C GLU A 252 9.45 -0.33 -9.25
N LEU A 253 9.13 -0.03 -7.99
CA LEU A 253 9.92 -0.45 -6.83
C LEU A 253 9.26 -1.67 -6.18
N LYS A 254 9.92 -2.84 -6.25
CA LYS A 254 9.41 -4.09 -5.68
C LYS A 254 9.89 -4.31 -4.24
N MET A 255 9.35 -5.36 -3.62
CA MET A 255 9.75 -5.86 -2.30
C MET A 255 9.54 -4.84 -1.17
N ILE A 256 8.39 -4.14 -1.21
CA ILE A 256 7.93 -3.28 -0.12
C ILE A 256 6.68 -3.93 0.48
N PRO A 257 6.64 -4.38 1.74
CA PRO A 257 7.76 -4.45 2.67
C PRO A 257 8.79 -5.54 2.27
N ASN A 258 9.98 -5.46 2.86
CA ASN A 258 11.11 -6.34 2.55
C ASN A 258 11.00 -7.69 3.26
N GLN A 259 10.19 -8.59 2.72
CA GLN A 259 9.69 -9.79 3.39
C GLN A 259 10.09 -11.10 2.67
N ALA A 260 9.90 -12.30 3.21
CA ALA A 260 9.51 -12.60 4.58
C ALA A 260 10.64 -12.24 5.57
N LEU A 261 10.27 -12.04 6.83
CA LEU A 261 11.21 -11.84 7.94
C LEU A 261 10.82 -12.73 9.13
N ILE A 262 11.83 -13.17 9.87
CA ILE A 262 11.68 -13.94 11.11
C ILE A 262 12.27 -13.09 12.22
N PHE A 263 11.51 -12.88 13.29
CA PHE A 263 11.91 -12.04 14.41
C PHE A 263 12.29 -12.89 15.62
N HIS A 264 13.29 -12.47 16.38
CA HIS A 264 13.81 -13.17 17.57
C HIS A 264 14.05 -14.68 17.40
N ARG A 265 14.32 -15.12 16.17
CA ARG A 265 14.53 -16.53 15.81
C ARG A 265 13.36 -17.45 16.21
N ASP A 266 12.14 -16.91 16.23
CA ASP A 266 10.93 -17.66 16.61
C ASP A 266 10.47 -18.69 15.55
N GLY A 267 11.13 -18.71 14.39
CA GLY A 267 10.83 -19.62 13.29
C GLY A 267 9.59 -19.26 12.47
N LYS A 268 8.87 -18.18 12.79
CA LYS A 268 7.67 -17.75 12.06
C LYS A 268 8.03 -16.71 11.00
N GLU A 269 7.96 -17.12 9.73
CA GLU A 269 8.00 -16.17 8.61
C GLU A 269 6.79 -15.25 8.63
N ARG A 270 7.04 -13.94 8.70
CA ARG A 270 5.99 -12.92 8.62
C ARG A 270 6.06 -12.19 7.29
N VAL A 271 4.89 -11.96 6.71
CA VAL A 271 4.70 -11.29 5.41
C VAL A 271 3.52 -10.32 5.49
N GLU A 272 3.51 -9.34 4.59
CA GLU A 272 2.39 -8.44 4.36
C GLU A 272 1.85 -7.82 5.68
N ASP A 273 0.57 -8.00 5.98
CA ASP A 273 -0.05 -7.43 7.19
C ASP A 273 0.43 -8.10 8.49
N ASP A 274 0.82 -9.39 8.46
CA ASP A 274 1.37 -10.07 9.66
C ASP A 274 2.72 -9.47 10.07
N LEU A 275 3.55 -9.10 9.09
CA LEU A 275 4.80 -8.37 9.35
C LEU A 275 4.51 -6.99 9.94
N ILE A 276 3.59 -6.23 9.34
CA ILE A 276 3.28 -4.87 9.81
C ILE A 276 2.68 -4.91 11.21
N ALA A 277 1.67 -5.75 11.45
CA ALA A 277 1.03 -5.90 12.75
C ALA A 277 2.05 -6.31 13.83
N TYR A 278 2.96 -7.23 13.52
CA TYR A 278 4.01 -7.62 14.46
C TYR A 278 4.91 -6.45 14.85
N THR A 279 5.32 -5.67 13.86
CA THR A 279 6.17 -4.51 14.14
C THR A 279 5.45 -3.40 14.90
N TRP A 280 4.12 -3.32 14.80
CA TRP A 280 3.32 -2.42 15.64
C TRP A 280 3.23 -2.94 17.07
N ASP A 281 2.97 -4.22 17.27
CA ASP A 281 2.94 -4.82 18.61
C ASP A 281 4.27 -4.59 19.36
N GLN A 282 5.40 -4.76 18.68
CA GLN A 282 6.71 -4.46 19.25
C GLN A 282 6.84 -2.98 19.65
N PHE A 283 6.42 -2.05 18.80
CA PHE A 283 6.41 -0.63 19.13
C PHE A 283 5.49 -0.31 20.32
N LEU A 284 4.26 -0.80 20.29
CA LEU A 284 3.23 -0.51 21.31
C LEU A 284 3.63 -1.06 22.69
N ARG A 285 4.34 -2.19 22.75
CA ARG A 285 4.85 -2.76 24.01
C ARG A 285 6.11 -2.10 24.55
N THR A 286 6.98 -1.61 23.67
CA THR A 286 8.34 -1.17 24.08
C THR A 286 8.53 0.34 24.03
N GLY A 287 7.68 1.05 23.28
CA GLY A 287 7.88 2.45 22.91
C GLY A 287 9.02 2.69 21.92
N ASP A 288 9.72 1.65 21.45
CA ASP A 288 10.85 1.80 20.55
C ASP A 288 10.40 2.11 19.12
N SER A 289 10.40 3.41 18.87
CA SER A 289 10.29 4.12 17.61
C SER A 289 10.83 3.41 16.35
N ARG A 290 11.85 2.56 16.43
CA ARG A 290 12.50 1.95 15.26
C ARG A 290 11.71 0.77 14.68
N TRP A 291 10.79 0.20 15.46
CA TRP A 291 10.06 -1.01 15.12
C TRP A 291 9.07 -0.88 13.97
N PRO A 292 8.24 0.16 13.83
CA PRO A 292 7.19 0.14 12.81
C PRO A 292 7.75 0.01 11.39
N ALA A 293 7.39 -1.07 10.67
CA ALA A 293 7.89 -1.33 9.31
C ALA A 293 7.60 -0.21 8.30
N ARG A 294 6.64 0.69 8.61
CA ARG A 294 6.36 1.89 7.82
C ARG A 294 7.60 2.77 7.63
N LEU A 295 8.50 2.82 8.61
CA LEU A 295 9.73 3.60 8.57
C LEU A 295 10.67 3.12 7.45
N PRO A 296 11.20 1.88 7.48
CA PRO A 296 12.05 1.38 6.40
C PRO A 296 11.32 1.29 5.06
N MET A 297 10.01 0.99 5.03
CA MET A 297 9.24 1.04 3.79
C MET A 297 9.27 2.43 3.13
N THR A 298 9.12 3.50 3.92
CA THR A 298 9.14 4.87 3.41
C THR A 298 10.54 5.27 2.96
N LYS A 299 11.56 4.94 3.77
CA LYS A 299 12.97 5.20 3.44
C LYS A 299 13.39 4.51 2.15
N SER A 300 12.93 3.28 1.90
CA SER A 300 13.21 2.58 0.64
C SER A 300 12.67 3.31 -0.59
N VAL A 301 11.51 3.97 -0.51
CA VAL A 301 10.97 4.77 -1.62
C VAL A 301 11.82 6.02 -1.85
N VAL A 302 12.23 6.70 -0.78
CA VAL A 302 13.11 7.88 -0.86
C VAL A 302 14.45 7.51 -1.50
N ARG A 303 15.05 6.40 -1.07
CA ARG A 303 16.31 5.88 -1.61
C ARG A 303 16.17 5.38 -3.05
N ALA A 304 15.00 4.86 -3.44
CA ALA A 304 14.70 4.56 -4.83
C ALA A 304 14.63 5.84 -5.69
N MET A 305 14.01 6.92 -5.20
CA MET A 305 14.02 8.21 -5.91
C MET A 305 15.44 8.77 -6.08
N ASP A 306 16.31 8.62 -5.07
CA ASP A 306 17.73 8.97 -5.18
C ASP A 306 18.43 8.18 -6.29
N ALA A 307 18.27 6.86 -6.30
CA ALA A 307 18.86 5.98 -7.31
C ALA A 307 18.34 6.28 -8.72
N VAL A 308 17.04 6.53 -8.90
CA VAL A 308 16.45 6.90 -10.20
C VAL A 308 16.98 8.24 -10.68
N SER A 309 16.99 9.25 -9.81
CA SER A 309 17.50 10.60 -10.17
C SER A 309 18.96 10.52 -10.62
N ALA A 310 19.79 9.79 -9.85
CA ALA A 310 21.20 9.59 -10.16
C ALA A 310 21.40 8.79 -11.46
N PHE A 311 20.69 7.67 -11.62
CA PHE A 311 20.81 6.83 -12.82
C PHE A 311 20.41 7.58 -14.09
N THR A 312 19.25 8.24 -14.09
CA THR A 312 18.73 8.95 -15.26
C THR A 312 19.57 10.17 -15.66
N ALA A 313 20.34 10.74 -14.75
CA ALA A 313 21.34 11.77 -15.04
C ALA A 313 22.56 11.24 -15.81
N THR A 314 22.87 9.95 -15.74
CA THR A 314 24.02 9.35 -16.45
C THR A 314 23.75 9.22 -17.95
N PRO A 315 24.78 9.12 -18.81
CA PRO A 315 24.60 8.79 -20.23
C PRO A 315 23.82 7.48 -20.44
N ALA A 316 24.07 6.46 -19.61
CA ALA A 316 23.39 5.17 -19.68
C ALA A 316 21.90 5.26 -19.34
N GLY A 317 21.51 6.17 -18.44
CA GLY A 317 20.11 6.48 -18.11
C GLY A 317 19.47 7.56 -18.99
N GLY A 318 20.18 8.01 -20.03
CA GLY A 318 19.67 8.95 -21.03
C GLY A 318 19.85 10.44 -20.71
N ALA A 319 20.84 10.76 -19.86
CA ALA A 319 21.38 12.11 -19.61
C ALA A 319 20.35 13.19 -19.24
N GLN A 320 19.24 12.79 -18.63
CA GLN A 320 18.19 13.70 -18.15
C GLN A 320 17.66 13.19 -16.83
N ALA A 321 18.08 13.85 -15.74
CA ALA A 321 17.65 13.51 -14.40
C ALA A 321 16.12 13.66 -14.26
N VAL A 322 15.51 12.68 -13.61
CA VAL A 322 14.20 12.84 -12.99
C VAL A 322 14.36 13.74 -11.76
N GLU A 323 13.48 14.73 -11.62
CA GLU A 323 13.54 15.72 -10.55
C GLU A 323 12.36 15.61 -9.58
N THR A 324 11.19 15.18 -10.08
CA THR A 324 9.97 15.07 -9.30
C THR A 324 9.22 13.77 -9.58
N TYR A 325 8.31 13.39 -8.67
CA TYR A 325 7.65 12.10 -8.70
C TYR A 325 6.15 12.23 -8.43
N VAL A 326 5.37 11.46 -9.19
CA VAL A 326 4.03 11.01 -8.80
C VAL A 326 4.18 9.64 -8.17
N VAL A 327 3.68 9.43 -6.96
CA VAL A 327 3.89 8.16 -6.23
C VAL A 327 2.59 7.38 -6.08
N ALA A 328 2.54 6.14 -6.55
CA ALA A 328 1.37 5.28 -6.52
C ALA A 328 1.64 3.97 -5.79
N GLY A 329 0.60 3.35 -5.21
CA GLY A 329 0.74 2.07 -4.52
C GLY A 329 -0.59 1.55 -3.99
N GLY A 330 -0.74 0.22 -3.96
CA GLY A 330 -1.94 -0.45 -3.47
C GLY A 330 -1.82 -0.99 -2.03
N SER A 331 -2.93 -0.98 -1.28
CA SER A 331 -2.99 -1.50 0.09
C SER A 331 -1.88 -0.88 0.95
N LYS A 332 -1.08 -1.66 1.67
CA LYS A 332 0.06 -1.22 2.47
C LYS A 332 1.01 -0.28 1.75
N ARG A 333 1.18 -0.43 0.44
CA ARG A 333 2.01 0.44 -0.40
C ARG A 333 1.32 1.78 -0.68
N GLY A 334 -0.01 1.78 -0.77
CA GLY A 334 -0.84 2.98 -0.80
C GLY A 334 -0.69 3.82 0.47
N TRP A 335 -0.51 3.18 1.62
CA TRP A 335 -0.17 3.92 2.83
C TRP A 335 1.26 4.48 2.76
N THR A 336 2.22 3.74 2.17
CA THR A 336 3.56 4.27 1.96
C THR A 336 3.58 5.50 1.06
N THR A 337 2.68 5.64 0.07
CA THR A 337 2.64 6.85 -0.77
C THR A 337 2.37 8.11 0.07
N TRP A 338 1.46 8.02 1.06
CA TRP A 338 1.18 9.10 1.98
C TRP A 338 2.39 9.46 2.85
N THR A 339 3.08 8.47 3.41
CA THR A 339 4.25 8.73 4.26
C THR A 339 5.45 9.22 3.48
N THR A 340 5.66 8.75 2.24
CA THR A 340 6.68 9.30 1.35
C THR A 340 6.41 10.77 1.01
N ALA A 341 5.17 11.10 0.63
CA ALA A 341 4.79 12.47 0.33
C ALA A 341 4.89 13.42 1.54
N ALA A 342 4.76 12.88 2.75
CA ALA A 342 4.90 13.66 3.97
C ALA A 342 6.34 14.11 4.24
N VAL A 343 7.35 13.36 3.78
CA VAL A 343 8.76 13.58 4.13
C VAL A 343 9.66 13.99 2.97
N ASP A 344 9.24 13.79 1.72
CA ASP A 344 10.07 14.08 0.54
C ASP A 344 9.39 15.07 -0.41
N LYS A 345 10.01 16.25 -0.57
CA LYS A 345 9.50 17.35 -1.39
C LYS A 345 9.52 17.08 -2.90
N ARG A 346 10.21 16.03 -3.35
CA ARG A 346 10.20 15.63 -4.76
C ARG A 346 8.87 15.01 -5.17
N VAL A 347 8.05 14.57 -4.21
CA VAL A 347 6.70 14.06 -4.49
C VAL A 347 5.74 15.22 -4.75
N VAL A 348 5.28 15.35 -5.99
CA VAL A 348 4.37 16.43 -6.44
C VAL A 348 2.92 15.98 -6.56
N ALA A 349 2.68 14.67 -6.61
CA ALA A 349 1.34 14.07 -6.52
C ALA A 349 1.42 12.63 -5.99
N LEU A 350 0.30 12.13 -5.46
CA LEU A 350 0.18 10.77 -4.94
C LEU A 350 -1.12 10.10 -5.38
N CYS A 351 -1.04 8.79 -5.66
CA CYS A 351 -2.16 7.93 -6.05
C CYS A 351 -2.22 6.71 -5.11
N PRO A 352 -2.68 6.87 -3.85
CA PRO A 352 -2.91 5.79 -2.91
C PRO A 352 -4.11 4.97 -3.37
N ILE A 353 -3.96 3.64 -3.40
CA ILE A 353 -4.98 2.73 -3.90
C ILE A 353 -5.43 1.81 -2.76
N VAL A 354 -6.74 1.71 -2.57
CA VAL A 354 -7.45 0.80 -1.64
C VAL A 354 -7.28 1.09 -0.14
N ILE A 355 -6.24 1.80 0.30
CA ILE A 355 -6.06 2.15 1.71
C ILE A 355 -6.11 3.67 1.92
N ASP A 356 -6.98 4.11 2.82
CA ASP A 356 -7.10 5.51 3.27
C ASP A 356 -7.13 5.56 4.80
N MET A 357 -6.14 4.91 5.44
CA MET A 357 -6.04 4.82 6.90
C MET A 357 -5.07 5.87 7.45
N LEU A 358 -5.32 7.14 7.15
CA LEU A 358 -4.52 8.25 7.69
C LEU A 358 -4.80 8.51 9.17
N ASN A 359 -5.99 8.15 9.63
CA ASN A 359 -6.46 8.34 11.00
C ASN A 359 -6.83 6.96 11.58
N ILE A 360 -5.83 6.21 12.03
CA ILE A 360 -5.92 4.76 12.30
C ILE A 360 -7.05 4.42 13.28
N GLU A 361 -7.07 5.03 14.47
CA GLU A 361 -8.05 4.72 15.52
C GLU A 361 -9.50 5.00 15.08
N PRO A 362 -9.91 6.24 14.75
CA PRO A 362 -11.20 6.54 14.13
C PRO A 362 -11.55 5.67 12.92
N SER A 363 -10.58 5.31 12.08
CA SER A 363 -10.85 4.44 10.91
C SER A 363 -11.26 3.03 11.34
N PHE A 364 -10.54 2.43 12.29
CA PHE A 364 -10.88 1.10 12.80
C PHE A 364 -12.17 1.11 13.63
N LYS A 365 -12.39 2.15 14.44
CA LYS A 365 -13.66 2.33 15.14
C LYS A 365 -14.84 2.42 14.17
N HIS A 366 -14.72 3.26 13.14
CA HIS A 366 -15.76 3.41 12.12
C HIS A 366 -15.98 2.10 11.34
N HIS A 367 -14.91 1.40 10.97
CA HIS A 367 -14.97 0.09 10.32
C HIS A 367 -15.83 -0.88 11.13
N PHE A 368 -15.51 -1.05 12.42
CA PHE A 368 -16.24 -1.96 13.29
C PHE A 368 -17.72 -1.53 13.44
N GLN A 369 -17.98 -0.24 13.61
CA GLN A 369 -19.35 0.29 13.71
C GLN A 369 -20.18 0.07 12.43
N ALA A 370 -19.54 0.14 11.26
CA ALA A 370 -20.22 -0.02 9.98
C ALA A 370 -20.58 -1.48 9.67
N TYR A 371 -19.71 -2.44 10.02
CA TYR A 371 -19.90 -3.86 9.67
C TYR A 371 -20.34 -4.74 10.84
N GLY A 372 -20.22 -4.26 12.08
CA GLY A 372 -20.44 -5.06 13.30
C GLY A 372 -19.27 -6.01 13.64
N ASN A 373 -18.23 -6.05 12.81
CA ASN A 373 -17.00 -6.80 13.00
C ASN A 373 -15.85 -6.14 12.22
N TYR A 374 -14.63 -6.64 12.43
CA TYR A 374 -13.49 -6.29 11.57
C TYR A 374 -13.46 -7.19 10.33
N ALA A 375 -13.30 -6.59 9.16
CA ALA A 375 -13.23 -7.33 7.90
C ALA A 375 -12.01 -8.27 7.87
N PRO A 376 -12.07 -9.39 7.14
CA PRO A 376 -10.95 -10.33 7.01
C PRO A 376 -9.64 -9.69 6.54
N ALA A 377 -9.73 -8.61 5.76
CA ALA A 377 -8.58 -7.85 5.26
C ALA A 377 -7.68 -7.27 6.38
N VAL A 378 -8.19 -7.13 7.61
CA VAL A 378 -7.42 -6.63 8.77
C VAL A 378 -7.21 -7.72 9.84
N GLY A 379 -7.46 -8.99 9.50
CA GLY A 379 -7.39 -10.13 10.43
C GLY A 379 -6.06 -10.24 11.17
N ASN A 380 -4.93 -10.08 10.50
CA ASN A 380 -3.61 -10.11 11.15
C ASN A 380 -3.46 -9.07 12.27
N TYR A 381 -4.06 -7.88 12.13
CA TYR A 381 -4.03 -6.85 13.17
C TYR A 381 -4.92 -7.26 14.35
N VAL A 382 -6.06 -7.92 14.09
CA VAL A 382 -6.96 -8.45 15.14
C VAL A 382 -6.27 -9.58 15.91
N GLU A 383 -5.70 -10.56 15.20
CA GLU A 383 -5.02 -11.73 15.78
C GLU A 383 -3.83 -11.35 16.65
N GLN A 384 -3.10 -10.29 16.26
CA GLN A 384 -1.99 -9.76 17.05
C GLN A 384 -2.44 -8.77 18.14
N GLY A 385 -3.74 -8.61 18.35
CA GLY A 385 -4.28 -7.77 19.42
C GLY A 385 -4.13 -6.27 19.21
N ILE A 386 -3.79 -5.82 17.99
CA ILE A 386 -3.58 -4.40 17.67
C ILE A 386 -4.83 -3.57 17.99
N MET A 387 -6.01 -4.14 17.76
CA MET A 387 -7.27 -3.42 18.01
C MET A 387 -7.48 -3.08 19.49
N ASN A 388 -6.83 -3.78 20.41
CA ASN A 388 -6.98 -3.58 21.86
C ASN A 388 -6.15 -2.38 22.37
N TRP A 389 -5.23 -1.87 21.56
CA TRP A 389 -4.44 -0.68 21.90
C TRP A 389 -5.15 0.63 21.56
N GLN A 390 -6.30 0.59 20.89
CA GLN A 390 -7.04 1.80 20.54
C GLN A 390 -7.48 2.55 21.81
N GLY A 391 -7.13 3.83 21.91
CA GLY A 391 -7.46 4.68 23.05
C GLY A 391 -6.62 4.41 24.31
N THR A 392 -5.60 3.56 24.24
CA THR A 392 -4.61 3.45 25.32
C THR A 392 -3.63 4.63 25.27
N PRO A 393 -3.17 5.15 26.42
CA PRO A 393 -2.16 6.19 26.48
C PRO A 393 -0.84 5.81 25.81
#